data_AF-S6VVP2-F1
#
_entry.id   AF-S6VVP2-F1
#
_cell.length_a   1.000
_cell.length_b   1.000
_cell.length_c   1.000
_cell.angle_alpha   90.00
_cell.angle_beta   90.00
_cell.angle_gamma   90.00
#
_symmetry.space_group_name_H-M   'P 1'
#
loop_
_entity.id
_entity.type
_entity.pdbx_description
1 polymer ?
#
loop_
_entity_poly.entity_id
_entity_poly.type
_entity_poly.pdbx_seq_one_letter_code
_entity_poly.pdbx_strand_id
1 'polypeptide(L)'
;YDRGALITRGLPNTEDMSALAQRKDPRLADRRWVDGISRQLAAYTRIMHDNHFTHNDLKWRNLLVDNEGRLFFIDCPNGAFWWSFMLRYRITKDLACLDKVAKYHLSATQRLRFYLQYRQRARLNAADKKRIRHIVSFFEGRE
;
A
#
# COMPACT_ATOMS: atom_id res chain seq x y z
N TYR A 1 -14.72 -8.51 28.04
CA TYR A 1 -14.39 -8.67 26.62
C TYR A 1 -15.65 -9.12 25.90
N ASP A 2 -16.31 -8.22 25.19
CA ASP A 2 -17.45 -8.61 24.36
C ASP A 2 -16.93 -9.29 23.08
N ARG A 3 -17.47 -10.46 22.77
CA ARG A 3 -17.16 -11.18 21.52
C ARG A 3 -17.97 -10.54 20.40
N GLY A 4 -17.30 -9.80 19.53
CA GLY A 4 -17.89 -9.25 18.30
C GLY A 4 -17.52 -10.10 17.08
N ALA A 5 -18.46 -10.26 16.15
CA ALA A 5 -18.20 -10.81 14.82
C ALA A 5 -18.70 -9.82 13.76
N LEU A 6 -17.89 -9.61 12.71
CA LEU A 6 -18.26 -8.81 11.56
C LEU A 6 -18.36 -9.74 10.35
N ILE A 7 -19.54 -9.80 9.73
CA ILE A 7 -19.76 -10.54 8.49
C ILE A 7 -19.66 -9.54 7.35
N THR A 8 -18.67 -9.72 6.47
CA THR A 8 -18.49 -8.89 5.27
C THR A 8 -18.87 -9.68 4.02
N ARG A 9 -19.09 -8.95 2.93
CA ARG A 9 -19.30 -9.58 1.61
C ARG A 9 -18.03 -10.34 1.22
N GLY A 10 -18.17 -11.60 0.84
CA GLY A 10 -17.08 -12.37 0.23
C GLY A 10 -16.64 -11.74 -1.10
N LEU A 11 -15.34 -11.75 -1.37
CA LEU A 11 -14.75 -11.32 -2.63
C LEU A 11 -14.35 -12.57 -3.41
N PRO A 12 -15.20 -13.09 -4.32
CA PRO A 12 -14.89 -14.29 -5.07
C PRO A 12 -13.79 -14.01 -6.10
N ASN A 13 -13.00 -15.04 -6.44
CA ASN A 13 -11.94 -14.97 -7.45
C ASN A 13 -10.87 -13.90 -7.17
N THR A 14 -10.68 -13.52 -5.90
CA THR A 14 -9.61 -12.64 -5.49
C THR A 14 -8.51 -13.38 -4.76
N GLU A 15 -7.30 -12.87 -4.86
CA GLU A 15 -6.15 -13.43 -4.17
C GLU A 15 -5.27 -12.32 -3.58
N ASP A 16 -4.64 -12.60 -2.44
CA ASP A 16 -3.80 -11.61 -1.78
C ASP A 16 -2.45 -11.42 -2.49
N MET A 17 -2.00 -10.17 -2.55
CA MET A 17 -0.75 -9.80 -3.23
C MET A 17 0.47 -10.48 -2.61
N SER A 18 0.43 -10.86 -1.33
CA SER A 18 1.53 -11.58 -0.69
C SER A 18 1.63 -13.03 -1.20
N ALA A 19 0.51 -13.72 -1.40
CA ALA A 19 0.47 -15.04 -2.01
C ALA A 19 1.01 -15.00 -3.44
N LEU A 20 0.61 -14.00 -4.24
CA LEU A 20 1.15 -13.78 -5.60
C LEU A 20 2.67 -13.63 -5.58
N ALA A 21 3.18 -12.85 -4.62
CA ALA A 21 4.60 -12.58 -4.47
C ALA A 21 5.40 -13.83 -4.06
N GLN A 22 4.87 -14.63 -3.14
CA GLN A 22 5.52 -15.87 -2.66
C GLN A 22 5.70 -16.89 -3.79
N ARG A 23 4.69 -17.06 -4.65
CA ARG A 23 4.78 -17.99 -5.78
C ARG A 23 5.48 -17.42 -7.03
N LYS A 24 5.96 -16.17 -6.96
CA LYS A 24 6.54 -15.44 -8.10
C LYS A 24 5.62 -15.42 -9.32
N ASP A 25 4.35 -15.07 -9.09
CA ASP A 25 3.33 -15.05 -10.14
C ASP A 25 3.80 -14.21 -11.35
N PRO A 26 3.70 -14.71 -12.59
CA PRO A 26 4.14 -13.99 -13.79
C PRO A 26 3.52 -12.59 -13.95
N ARG A 27 2.32 -12.35 -13.39
CA ARG A 27 1.68 -11.02 -13.42
C ARG A 27 2.51 -9.93 -12.76
N LEU A 28 3.32 -10.27 -11.74
CA LEU A 28 4.23 -9.31 -11.10
C LEU A 28 5.40 -8.89 -12.01
N ALA A 29 5.70 -9.67 -13.04
CA ALA A 29 6.65 -9.29 -14.10
C ALA A 29 6.00 -8.48 -15.23
N ASP A 30 4.67 -8.55 -15.38
CA ASP A 30 3.94 -7.73 -16.36
C ASP A 30 3.86 -6.27 -15.89
N ARG A 31 4.61 -5.42 -16.59
CA ARG A 31 4.70 -3.98 -16.32
C ARG A 31 3.36 -3.26 -16.44
N ARG A 32 2.47 -3.69 -17.36
CA ARG A 32 1.16 -3.05 -17.57
C ARG A 32 0.22 -3.41 -16.42
N TRP A 33 0.20 -4.68 -16.05
CA TRP A 33 -0.59 -5.15 -14.91
C TRP A 33 -0.16 -4.48 -13.61
N VAL A 34 1.16 -4.46 -13.32
CA VAL A 34 1.69 -3.78 -12.13
C VAL A 34 1.37 -2.29 -12.13
N ASP A 35 1.43 -1.60 -13.28
CA ASP A 35 1.05 -0.18 -13.35
C ASP A 35 -0.44 0.04 -13.03
N GLY A 36 -1.32 -0.85 -13.52
CA GLY A 36 -2.74 -0.83 -13.23
C GLY A 36 -3.05 -0.99 -11.74
N ILE A 37 -2.43 -1.97 -11.08
CA ILE A 37 -2.56 -2.17 -9.62
C ILE A 37 -1.96 -1.00 -8.84
N SER A 38 -0.77 -0.53 -9.24
CA SER A 38 -0.08 0.60 -8.60
C SER A 38 -0.93 1.87 -8.60
N ARG A 39 -1.62 2.17 -9.71
CA ARG A 39 -2.51 3.34 -9.80
C ARG A 39 -3.70 3.24 -8.86
N GLN A 40 -4.34 2.07 -8.79
CA GLN A 40 -5.47 1.84 -7.88
C GLN A 40 -5.01 1.96 -6.42
N LEU A 41 -3.90 1.29 -6.07
CA LEU A 41 -3.31 1.34 -4.73
C LEU A 41 -2.99 2.79 -4.33
N ALA A 42 -2.36 3.55 -5.23
CA ALA A 42 -2.01 4.94 -5.01
C ALA A 42 -3.25 5.82 -4.81
N ALA A 43 -4.28 5.64 -5.64
CA ALA A 43 -5.53 6.38 -5.56
C ALA A 43 -6.27 6.11 -4.25
N TYR A 44 -6.49 4.84 -3.89
CA TYR A 44 -7.22 4.46 -2.68
C TYR A 44 -6.45 4.85 -1.41
N THR A 45 -5.14 4.63 -1.38
CA THR A 45 -4.28 5.06 -0.25
C THR A 45 -4.31 6.57 -0.08
N ARG A 46 -4.32 7.33 -1.18
CA ARG A 46 -4.46 8.79 -1.14
C ARG A 46 -5.82 9.21 -0.60
N ILE A 47 -6.91 8.62 -1.09
CA ILE A 47 -8.26 8.95 -0.62
C ILE A 47 -8.36 8.74 0.89
N MET A 48 -7.86 7.62 1.42
CA MET A 48 -7.81 7.39 2.87
C MET A 48 -7.03 8.50 3.59
N HIS A 49 -5.79 8.75 3.16
CA HIS A 49 -4.90 9.71 3.82
C HIS A 49 -5.41 11.16 3.74
N ASP A 50 -6.04 11.55 2.64
CA ASP A 50 -6.66 12.88 2.46
C ASP A 50 -7.89 13.04 3.37
N ASN A 51 -8.59 11.95 3.68
CA ASN A 51 -9.68 11.91 4.68
C ASN A 51 -9.19 11.65 6.11
N HIS A 52 -7.90 11.87 6.39
CA HIS A 52 -7.30 11.68 7.72
C HIS A 52 -7.38 10.24 8.25
N PHE A 53 -7.69 9.27 7.40
CA PHE A 53 -7.80 7.86 7.75
C PHE A 53 -6.52 7.12 7.35
N THR A 54 -5.98 6.29 8.25
CA THR A 54 -4.87 5.40 7.94
C THR A 54 -5.25 3.96 8.25
N HIS A 55 -4.79 3.05 7.41
CA HIS A 55 -5.08 1.62 7.54
C HIS A 55 -4.25 0.99 8.68
N ASN A 56 -3.08 1.54 8.99
CA ASN A 56 -2.14 1.13 10.04
C ASN A 56 -1.53 -0.27 9.91
N ASP A 57 -2.05 -1.08 8.98
CA ASP A 57 -1.63 -2.43 8.63
C ASP A 57 -1.70 -2.67 7.12
N LEU A 58 -1.29 -1.67 6.34
CA LEU A 58 -1.33 -1.69 4.88
C LEU A 58 -0.25 -2.61 4.30
N LYS A 59 -0.39 -3.92 4.51
CA LYS A 59 0.51 -4.97 4.02
C LYS A 59 -0.06 -5.61 2.75
N TRP A 60 0.80 -6.23 1.95
CA TRP A 60 0.38 -6.94 0.72
C TRP A 60 -0.63 -8.07 0.98
N ARG A 61 -0.60 -8.72 2.15
CA ARG A 61 -1.59 -9.72 2.55
C ARG A 61 -3.02 -9.16 2.69
N ASN A 62 -3.13 -7.84 2.93
CA ASN A 62 -4.39 -7.12 3.11
C ASN A 62 -4.85 -6.44 1.81
N LEU A 63 -4.14 -6.71 0.70
CA LEU A 63 -4.45 -6.24 -0.64
C LEU A 63 -4.85 -7.45 -1.48
N LEU A 64 -6.11 -7.50 -1.87
CA LEU A 64 -6.63 -8.55 -2.75
C LEU A 64 -6.74 -8.03 -4.18
N VAL A 65 -6.46 -8.88 -5.16
CA VAL A 65 -6.66 -8.59 -6.58
C VAL A 65 -7.51 -9.67 -7.24
N ASP A 66 -8.47 -9.27 -8.06
CA ASP A 66 -9.24 -10.20 -8.90
C ASP A 66 -8.56 -10.48 -10.25
N ASN A 67 -9.19 -11.35 -11.05
CA ASN A 67 -8.71 -11.72 -12.38
C ASN A 67 -8.78 -10.55 -13.37
N GLU A 68 -9.68 -9.60 -13.16
CA GLU A 68 -9.85 -8.38 -13.94
C GLU A 68 -8.84 -7.29 -13.55
N GLY A 69 -8.00 -7.53 -12.53
CA GLY A 69 -6.99 -6.59 -12.05
C GLY A 69 -7.56 -5.45 -11.21
N ARG A 70 -8.71 -5.66 -10.55
CA ARG A 70 -9.26 -4.73 -9.55
C ARG A 70 -8.64 -5.01 -8.19
N LEU A 71 -8.31 -3.94 -7.47
CA LEU A 71 -7.69 -4.00 -6.16
C LEU A 71 -8.72 -3.76 -5.04
N PHE A 72 -8.68 -4.59 -4.01
CA PHE A 72 -9.51 -4.47 -2.82
C PHE A 72 -8.65 -4.42 -1.56
N PHE A 73 -9.08 -3.61 -0.59
CA PHE A 73 -8.43 -3.51 0.72
C PHE A 73 -9.29 -4.27 1.71
N ILE A 74 -8.66 -5.14 2.50
CA ILE A 74 -9.33 -5.94 3.53
C ILE A 74 -8.61 -5.79 4.86
N ASP A 75 -9.22 -6.34 5.92
CA ASP A 75 -8.60 -6.50 7.22
C ASP A 75 -7.96 -5.21 7.77
N CYS A 76 -8.82 -4.26 8.15
CA CYS A 76 -8.42 -2.98 8.73
C CYS A 76 -8.81 -2.85 10.23
N PRO A 77 -8.44 -3.78 11.12
CA PRO A 77 -8.87 -3.77 12.52
C PRO A 77 -8.24 -2.60 13.31
N ASN A 78 -7.08 -2.13 12.86
CA ASN A 78 -6.36 -1.01 13.44
C ASN A 78 -6.59 0.30 12.67
N GLY A 79 -7.51 0.32 11.70
CA GLY A 79 -7.85 1.50 10.94
C GLY A 79 -8.39 2.62 11.83
N ALA A 80 -7.87 3.83 11.68
CA ALA A 80 -8.28 4.94 12.53
C ALA A 80 -8.11 6.30 11.85
N PHE A 81 -8.88 7.27 12.33
CA PHE A 81 -8.74 8.68 11.97
C PHE A 81 -7.70 9.34 12.86
N TRP A 82 -6.81 10.13 12.26
CA TRP A 82 -5.70 10.78 12.95
C TRP A 82 -5.60 12.25 12.58
N TRP A 83 -5.14 13.07 13.52
CA TRP A 83 -4.99 14.50 13.32
C TRP A 83 -3.53 14.94 13.52
N SER A 84 -3.15 16.04 12.87
CA SER A 84 -1.87 16.73 13.05
C SER A 84 -0.64 15.82 12.84
N PHE A 85 0.37 15.89 13.73
CA PHE A 85 1.64 15.19 13.60
C PHE A 85 1.49 13.65 13.61
N MET A 86 0.50 13.13 14.33
CA MET A 86 0.24 11.69 14.37
C MET A 86 -0.20 11.17 13.01
N LEU A 87 -1.02 11.90 12.27
CA LEU A 87 -1.40 11.53 10.90
C LEU A 87 -0.17 11.40 9.99
N ARG A 88 0.76 12.36 10.05
CA ARG A 88 1.99 12.31 9.22
C ARG A 88 2.83 11.07 9.51
N TYR A 89 2.95 10.71 10.79
CA TYR A 89 3.64 9.50 11.21
C TYR A 89 2.92 8.24 10.69
N ARG A 90 1.60 8.14 10.85
CA ARG A 90 0.81 6.99 10.40
C ARG A 90 0.80 6.81 8.88
N ILE A 91 0.72 7.90 8.12
CA ILE A 91 0.89 7.87 6.66
C ILE A 91 2.26 7.30 6.28
N THR A 92 3.32 7.73 6.97
CA THR A 92 4.67 7.23 6.71
C THR A 92 4.76 5.73 7.02
N LYS A 93 4.15 5.29 8.13
CA LYS A 93 4.07 3.88 8.50
C LYS A 93 3.34 3.05 7.44
N ASP A 94 2.18 3.49 6.94
CA ASP A 94 1.42 2.77 5.91
C ASP A 94 2.22 2.61 4.61
N LEU A 95 2.84 3.70 4.14
CA LEU A 95 3.68 3.66 2.94
C LEU A 95 4.93 2.78 3.14
N ALA A 96 5.52 2.80 4.34
CA ALA A 96 6.66 1.93 4.65
C ALA A 96 6.27 0.46 4.74
N CYS A 97 5.09 0.14 5.30
CA CYS A 97 4.57 -1.23 5.36
C CYS A 97 4.36 -1.82 3.96
N LEU A 98 3.84 -1.02 3.02
CA LEU A 98 3.75 -1.41 1.61
C LEU A 98 5.13 -1.67 0.99
N ASP A 99 6.06 -0.75 1.24
CA ASP A 99 7.39 -0.77 0.64
C ASP A 99 8.25 -1.93 1.17
N LYS A 100 8.00 -2.38 2.40
CA LYS A 100 8.70 -3.50 3.05
C LYS A 100 8.68 -4.78 2.20
N VAL A 101 7.55 -5.12 1.58
CA VAL A 101 7.47 -6.28 0.66
C VAL A 101 7.84 -5.85 -0.76
N ALA A 102 7.42 -4.65 -1.19
CA ALA A 102 7.67 -4.16 -2.53
C ALA A 102 9.16 -4.13 -2.91
N LYS A 103 10.07 -3.80 -1.98
CA LYS A 103 11.52 -3.74 -2.26
C LYS A 103 12.14 -5.06 -2.74
N TYR A 104 11.51 -6.20 -2.43
CA TYR A 104 11.99 -7.52 -2.85
C TYR A 104 11.41 -7.98 -4.20
N HIS A 105 10.26 -7.43 -4.61
CA HIS A 105 9.53 -7.87 -5.79
C HIS A 105 9.46 -6.84 -6.91
N LEU A 106 9.66 -5.55 -6.62
CA LEU A 106 9.53 -4.45 -7.57
C LEU A 106 10.85 -3.67 -7.70
N SER A 107 11.14 -3.22 -8.91
CA SER A 107 12.26 -2.32 -9.19
C SER A 107 12.10 -0.96 -8.49
N ALA A 108 13.22 -0.28 -8.24
CA ALA A 108 13.22 1.08 -7.70
C ALA A 108 12.37 2.05 -8.54
N THR A 109 12.35 1.87 -9.87
CA THR A 109 11.54 2.68 -10.79
C THR A 109 10.04 2.45 -10.62
N GLN A 110 9.59 1.21 -10.39
CA GLN A 110 8.18 0.91 -10.12
C GLN A 110 7.75 1.51 -8.77
N ARG A 111 8.57 1.37 -7.73
CA ARG A 111 8.33 1.95 -6.40
C ARG A 111 8.27 3.48 -6.44
N LEU A 112 9.18 4.11 -7.18
CA LEU A 112 9.15 5.56 -7.40
C LEU A 112 7.89 6.01 -8.15
N ARG A 113 7.48 5.25 -9.17
CA ARG A 113 6.27 5.55 -9.93
C ARG A 113 5.03 5.50 -9.04
N PHE A 114 4.92 4.50 -8.17
CA PHE A 114 3.87 4.45 -7.15
C PHE A 114 3.84 5.72 -6.30
N TYR A 115 4.98 6.17 -5.79
CA TYR A 115 5.04 7.40 -4.99
C TYR A 115 4.58 8.64 -5.78
N LEU A 116 5.00 8.77 -7.04
CA LEU A 116 4.58 9.87 -7.91
C LEU A 116 3.07 9.84 -8.19
N GLN A 117 2.50 8.66 -8.43
CA GLN A 117 1.05 8.44 -8.58
C GLN A 117 0.32 8.83 -7.28
N TYR A 118 0.80 8.37 -6.12
CA TYR A 118 0.22 8.66 -4.81
C TYR A 118 0.24 10.16 -4.50
N ARG A 119 1.32 10.88 -4.85
CA ARG A 119 1.41 12.33 -4.66
C ARG A 119 0.77 13.16 -5.77
N GLN A 120 0.29 12.53 -6.84
CA GLN A 120 -0.18 13.19 -8.06
C GLN A 120 0.84 14.18 -8.63
N ARG A 121 2.08 13.72 -8.80
CA ARG A 121 3.20 14.55 -9.28
C ARG A 121 3.87 13.94 -10.49
N ALA A 122 4.27 14.79 -11.43
CA ALA A 122 5.08 14.36 -12.57
C ALA A 122 6.56 14.15 -12.22
N ARG A 123 7.09 14.91 -11.24
CA ARG A 123 8.49 14.90 -10.83
C ARG A 123 8.63 15.09 -9.32
N LEU A 124 9.73 14.57 -8.76
CA LEU A 124 10.07 14.76 -7.35
C LEU A 124 10.55 16.18 -7.08
N ASN A 125 10.07 16.78 -5.99
CA ASN A 125 10.70 17.97 -5.42
C ASN A 125 11.63 17.63 -4.24
N ALA A 126 12.29 18.63 -3.65
CA ALA A 126 13.19 18.42 -2.52
C ALA A 126 12.50 17.79 -1.29
N ALA A 127 11.27 18.20 -1.00
CA ALA A 127 10.49 17.66 0.12
C ALA A 127 10.10 16.19 -0.11
N ASP A 128 9.76 15.82 -1.34
CA ASP A 128 9.45 14.45 -1.74
C ASP A 128 10.67 13.55 -1.57
N LYS A 129 11.86 14.00 -1.99
CA LYS A 129 13.10 13.26 -1.77
C LYS A 129 13.36 13.01 -0.29
N LYS A 130 13.15 14.01 0.58
CA LYS A 130 13.28 13.85 2.04
C LYS A 130 12.28 12.83 2.58
N ARG A 131 11.02 12.87 2.13
CA ARG A 131 9.97 11.95 2.57
C ARG A 131 10.24 10.51 2.13
N ILE A 132 10.63 10.30 0.87
CA ILE A 132 10.95 8.96 0.34
C ILE A 132 12.07 8.33 1.17
N ARG A 133 13.13 9.08 1.48
CA ARG A 133 14.21 8.57 2.36
C ARG A 133 13.67 8.10 3.69
N HIS A 134 12.79 8.88 4.33
CA HIS A 134 12.19 8.51 5.61
C HIS A 134 11.28 7.29 5.52
N ILE A 135 10.57 7.08 4.39
CA ILE A 135 9.74 5.90 4.15
C ILE A 135 10.61 4.66 4.01
N VAL A 136 11.65 4.73 3.17
CA VAL A 136 12.54 3.59 2.90
C VAL A 136 13.34 3.20 4.15
N SER A 137 13.81 4.19 4.92
CA SER A 137 14.58 3.96 6.14
C SER A 137 13.71 3.67 7.37
N PHE A 138 12.38 3.66 7.25
CA PHE A 138 11.47 3.57 8.41
C PHE A 138 11.65 2.26 9.20
N PHE A 139 12.00 1.18 8.51
CA PHE A 139 12.25 -0.14 9.11
C PHE A 139 13.73 -0.53 9.16
N GLU A 140 14.64 0.30 8.63
CA GLU A 140 16.08 0.06 8.73
C GLU A 140 16.50 0.09 10.21
N GLY A 141 17.10 -1.01 10.69
CA GLY A 141 17.47 -1.19 12.11
C GLY A 141 16.40 -1.83 13.01
N ARG A 142 15.27 -2.27 12.45
CA ARG A 142 14.20 -3.02 13.17
C ARG A 142 13.75 -4.27 12.41
N GLU A 143 14.61 -4.81 11.55
CA GLU A 143 14.36 -6.04 10.79
C GLU A 143 14.54 -7.30 11.63
#